data_AF-A0A5D3B955-F1
#
_entry.id   AF-A0A5D3B955-F1
#
_cell.length_a   1.000
_cell.length_b   1.000
_cell.length_c   1.000
_cell.angle_alpha   90.00
_cell.angle_beta   90.00
_cell.angle_gamma   90.00
#
_symmetry.space_group_name_H-M   'P 1'
#
loop_
_entity.id
_entity.type
_entity.pdbx_description
1 polymer ?
#
loop_
_entity_poly.entity_id
_entity_poly.type
_entity_poly.pdbx_seq_one_letter_code
_entity_poly.pdbx_strand_id
1 'polypeptide(L)'
;MGGMTPAVTQLALVKRVWERIAPLQLAERAWDNVGPIIEAPYPNSANRQVLLTIDLTASVCAEALALPSLSVIIAYHPPIFRGLKSVTLSDPIQASLLKLAAKGISVFSPHTSLDATPNGINNWQVALDTFK
;
A
#
# COMPACT_ATOMS: atom_id res chain seq x y z
N MET A 1 -19.00 28.11 13.60
CA MET A 1 -17.87 27.49 12.89
C MET A 1 -18.20 26.02 12.69
N GLY A 2 -18.72 25.66 11.52
CA GLY A 2 -19.17 24.29 11.24
C GLY A 2 -17.97 23.36 11.18
N GLY A 3 -17.89 22.42 12.13
CA GLY A 3 -16.90 21.35 12.07
C GLY A 3 -17.18 20.50 10.84
N MET A 4 -16.31 20.59 9.84
CA MET A 4 -16.31 19.61 8.76
C MET A 4 -16.04 18.25 9.39
N THR A 5 -17.00 17.34 9.29
CA THR A 5 -16.74 15.91 9.47
C THR A 5 -15.54 15.56 8.60
N PRO A 6 -14.46 14.95 9.14
CA PRO A 6 -13.31 14.61 8.33
C PRO A 6 -13.77 13.70 7.19
N ALA A 7 -13.58 14.16 5.95
CA ALA A 7 -13.85 13.33 4.78
C ALA A 7 -13.00 12.06 4.90
N VAL A 8 -13.64 10.90 4.79
CA VAL A 8 -12.94 9.61 4.84
C VAL A 8 -11.92 9.56 3.69
N THR A 9 -10.65 9.31 4.03
CA THR A 9 -9.58 9.18 3.03
C THR A 9 -9.69 7.88 2.24
N GLN A 10 -9.15 7.85 1.01
CA GLN A 10 -9.07 6.62 0.22
C GLN A 10 -8.25 5.53 0.93
N LEU A 11 -7.17 5.91 1.62
CA LEU A 11 -6.41 4.97 2.44
C LEU A 11 -7.26 4.34 3.56
N ALA A 12 -8.09 5.12 4.24
CA ALA A 12 -9.00 4.58 5.26
C ALA A 12 -10.07 3.64 4.67
N LEU A 13 -10.52 3.88 3.44
CA LEU A 13 -11.39 2.95 2.71
C LEU A 13 -10.65 1.65 2.37
N VAL A 14 -9.43 1.76 1.81
CA VAL A 14 -8.57 0.60 1.50
C VAL A 14 -8.37 -0.25 2.75
N LYS A 15 -7.99 0.34 3.89
CA LYS A 15 -7.84 -0.40 5.16
C LYS A 15 -9.11 -1.16 5.53
N ARG A 16 -10.28 -0.50 5.51
CA ARG A 16 -11.55 -1.14 5.87
C ARG A 16 -11.96 -2.28 4.95
N VAL A 17 -11.68 -2.16 3.66
CA VAL A 17 -11.91 -3.24 2.70
C VAL A 17 -10.91 -4.37 2.93
N TRP A 18 -9.64 -4.02 3.17
CA TRP A 18 -8.57 -5.00 3.36
C TRP A 18 -8.77 -5.87 4.59
N GLU A 19 -9.27 -5.32 5.70
CA GLU A 19 -9.64 -6.08 6.90
C GLU A 19 -10.67 -7.19 6.62
N ARG A 20 -11.42 -7.12 5.52
CA ARG A 20 -12.36 -8.19 5.11
C ARG A 20 -11.75 -9.19 4.13
N ILE A 21 -10.66 -8.81 3.45
CA ILE A 21 -9.97 -9.63 2.46
C ILE A 21 -8.90 -10.45 3.16
N ALA A 22 -7.95 -9.76 3.78
CA ALA A 22 -6.79 -10.33 4.46
C ALA A 22 -6.49 -9.51 5.71
N PRO A 23 -7.14 -9.82 6.85
CA PRO A 23 -6.95 -9.10 8.11
C PRO A 23 -5.47 -9.01 8.48
N LEU A 24 -4.99 -7.80 8.76
CA LEU A 24 -3.56 -7.55 9.00
C LEU A 24 -3.02 -8.30 10.23
N GLN A 25 -3.89 -8.71 11.14
CA GLN A 25 -3.54 -9.45 12.36
C GLN A 25 -3.04 -10.88 12.07
N LEU A 26 -3.23 -11.37 10.83
CA LEU A 26 -2.71 -12.64 10.33
C LEU A 26 -1.24 -12.54 9.87
N ALA A 27 -0.69 -11.33 9.72
CA ALA A 27 0.71 -11.15 9.36
C ALA A 27 1.65 -11.65 10.47
N GLU A 28 2.87 -12.00 10.06
CA GLU A 28 3.95 -12.31 10.99
C GLU A 28 4.33 -11.07 11.81
N ARG A 29 4.28 -11.19 13.14
CA ARG A 29 4.39 -10.06 14.06
C ARG A 29 5.82 -9.70 14.41
N ALA A 30 6.74 -10.66 14.30
CA ALA A 30 8.11 -10.47 14.75
C ALA A 30 8.92 -9.55 13.83
N TRP A 31 8.60 -9.51 12.54
CA TRP A 31 9.44 -8.83 11.56
C TRP A 31 8.70 -8.14 10.42
N ASP A 32 7.42 -8.44 10.17
CA ASP A 32 6.75 -7.89 9.00
C ASP A 32 6.27 -6.45 9.21
N ASN A 33 6.26 -5.65 8.15
CA ASN A 33 5.77 -4.28 8.16
C ASN A 33 4.55 -4.13 7.24
N VAL A 34 3.39 -4.56 7.73
CA VAL A 34 2.12 -4.51 7.00
C VAL A 34 1.28 -3.28 7.37
N GLY A 35 0.30 -2.97 6.53
CA GLY A 35 -0.61 -1.84 6.69
C GLY A 35 -0.14 -0.59 5.94
N PRO A 36 -0.56 0.61 6.39
CA PRO A 36 -0.07 1.87 5.85
C PRO A 36 1.45 2.00 5.99
N ILE A 37 2.14 2.20 4.87
CA ILE A 37 3.59 2.41 4.83
C ILE A 37 3.92 3.90 4.81
N ILE A 38 3.21 4.64 3.97
CA ILE A 38 3.19 6.11 3.99
C ILE A 38 1.76 6.60 3.78
N GLU A 39 1.38 7.64 4.51
CA GLU A 39 0.12 8.35 4.31
C GLU A 39 0.42 9.74 3.75
N ALA A 40 -0.19 10.06 2.61
CA ALA A 40 -0.03 11.38 2.01
C ALA A 40 -0.77 12.44 2.85
N PRO A 41 -0.13 13.59 3.18
CA PRO A 41 -0.73 14.59 4.06
C PRO A 41 -1.86 15.39 3.41
N TYR A 42 -1.86 15.50 2.08
CA TYR A 42 -2.83 16.29 1.31
C TYR A 42 -3.39 15.46 0.14
N PRO A 43 -4.17 14.40 0.41
CA PRO A 43 -4.74 13.58 -0.65
C PRO A 43 -5.84 14.34 -1.38
N ASN A 44 -5.91 14.20 -2.71
CA ASN A 44 -7.04 14.72 -3.47
C ASN A 44 -8.27 13.83 -3.23
N SER A 45 -9.29 14.38 -2.57
CA SER A 45 -10.52 13.67 -2.22
C SER A 45 -11.40 13.30 -3.42
N ALA A 46 -11.05 13.69 -4.65
CA ALA A 46 -11.69 13.23 -5.89
C ALA A 46 -10.98 12.02 -6.52
N ASN A 47 -9.72 11.75 -6.17
CA ASN A 47 -8.96 10.62 -6.70
C ASN A 47 -9.52 9.30 -6.14
N ARG A 48 -9.65 8.28 -7.00
CA ARG A 48 -10.30 7.00 -6.66
C ARG A 48 -9.53 5.77 -7.14
N GLN A 49 -8.51 5.94 -7.97
CA GLN A 49 -7.76 4.81 -8.50
C GLN A 49 -6.83 4.25 -7.42
N VAL A 50 -6.68 2.93 -7.48
CA VAL A 50 -5.75 2.15 -6.68
C VAL A 50 -4.86 1.38 -7.64
N LEU A 51 -3.54 1.49 -7.45
CA LEU A 51 -2.55 0.71 -8.21
C LEU A 51 -2.11 -0.48 -7.37
N LEU A 52 -2.10 -1.68 -7.95
CA LEU A 52 -1.56 -2.87 -7.31
C LEU A 52 -0.18 -3.16 -7.91
N THR A 53 0.80 -3.48 -7.08
CA THR A 53 2.13 -3.90 -7.53
C THR A 53 2.71 -4.96 -6.59
N ILE A 54 3.65 -5.76 -7.09
CA ILE A 54 4.47 -6.62 -6.22
C ILE A 54 5.52 -5.75 -5.52
N ASP A 55 6.35 -5.07 -6.30
CA ASP A 55 7.42 -4.20 -5.82
C ASP A 55 7.16 -2.73 -6.19
N LEU A 56 7.44 -1.82 -5.26
CA LEU A 56 7.46 -0.39 -5.54
C LEU A 56 8.83 0.04 -6.09
N THR A 57 9.09 -0.27 -7.35
CA THR A 57 10.33 0.14 -8.03
C THR A 57 10.24 1.59 -8.51
N ALA A 58 11.38 2.16 -8.95
CA ALA A 58 11.41 3.49 -9.53
C ALA A 58 10.54 3.63 -10.80
N SER A 59 10.43 2.57 -11.60
CA SER A 59 9.56 2.57 -12.79
C SER A 59 8.08 2.54 -12.42
N VAL A 60 7.69 1.75 -11.42
CA VAL A 60 6.31 1.73 -10.89
C VAL A 60 5.96 3.07 -10.25
N CYS A 61 6.91 3.70 -9.56
CA CYS A 61 6.72 5.06 -9.06
C CYS A 61 6.48 6.06 -10.21
N ALA A 62 7.26 6.00 -11.29
CA ALA A 62 7.06 6.86 -12.46
C ALA A 62 5.69 6.64 -13.12
N GLU A 63 5.27 5.38 -13.28
CA GLU A 63 3.93 5.00 -13.75
C GLU A 63 2.84 5.59 -12.85
N ALA A 64 2.95 5.38 -11.53
CA ALA A 64 2.01 5.87 -10.54
C ALA A 64 1.85 7.40 -10.58
N LEU A 65 2.97 8.14 -10.72
CA LEU A 65 2.95 9.60 -10.80
C LEU A 65 2.31 10.13 -12.09
N ALA A 66 2.27 9.33 -13.15
CA ALA A 66 1.60 9.65 -14.41
C ALA A 66 0.09 9.41 -14.38
N LEU A 67 -0.43 8.66 -13.39
CA LEU A 67 -1.86 8.39 -13.23
C LEU A 67 -2.57 9.60 -12.58
N PRO A 68 -3.51 10.27 -13.28
CA PRO A 68 -4.08 11.53 -12.80
C PRO A 68 -5.00 11.37 -11.59
N SER A 69 -5.62 10.20 -11.43
CA SER A 69 -6.62 9.95 -10.39
C SER A 69 -6.19 8.89 -9.38
N LEU A 70 -4.90 8.57 -9.33
CA LEU A 70 -4.32 7.65 -8.35
C LEU A 70 -4.37 8.25 -6.94
N SER A 71 -4.73 7.40 -5.99
CA SER A 71 -4.90 7.79 -4.58
C SER A 71 -4.13 6.89 -3.62
N VAL A 72 -4.02 5.60 -3.94
CA VAL A 72 -3.34 4.60 -3.10
C VAL A 72 -2.60 3.62 -3.99
N ILE A 73 -1.38 3.26 -3.60
CA ILE A 73 -0.68 2.08 -4.10
C ILE A 73 -0.79 0.98 -3.05
N ILE A 74 -1.17 -0.22 -3.47
CA ILE A 74 -1.01 -1.43 -2.68
C ILE A 74 0.20 -2.19 -3.23
N ALA A 75 1.31 -2.14 -2.50
CA ALA A 75 2.53 -2.87 -2.85
C ALA A 75 2.60 -4.13 -1.99
N TYR A 76 2.72 -5.31 -2.62
CA TYR A 76 2.79 -6.57 -1.87
C TYR A 76 4.00 -6.60 -0.93
N HIS A 77 5.19 -6.24 -1.43
CA HIS A 77 6.39 -6.10 -0.61
C HIS A 77 6.43 -4.71 0.05
N PRO A 78 6.61 -4.61 1.38
CA PRO A 78 6.73 -3.32 2.06
C PRO A 78 8.00 -2.57 1.59
N PRO A 79 7.90 -1.37 1.01
CA PRO A 79 9.09 -0.60 0.60
C PRO A 79 9.89 -0.10 1.82
N ILE A 80 9.24 0.02 2.98
CA ILE A 80 9.92 0.18 4.27
C ILE A 80 9.83 -1.17 4.97
N PHE A 81 10.91 -1.95 4.96
CA PHE A 81 10.93 -3.27 5.62
C PHE A 81 11.54 -3.22 7.03
N ARG A 82 12.34 -2.20 7.33
CA ARG A 82 12.98 -1.98 8.64
C ARG A 82 12.89 -0.51 9.00
N GLY A 83 13.05 -0.21 10.30
CA GLY A 83 13.06 1.16 10.79
C GLY A 83 14.09 2.03 10.06
N LEU A 84 13.64 3.16 9.52
CA LEU A 84 14.49 4.14 8.85
C LEU A 84 14.99 5.19 9.87
N LYS A 85 16.26 5.55 9.79
CA LYS A 85 16.82 6.66 10.58
C LYS A 85 16.57 8.03 9.93
N SER A 86 16.39 8.04 8.61
CA SER A 86 16.11 9.22 7.81
C SER A 86 15.35 8.82 6.55
N VAL A 87 14.63 9.79 5.97
CA VAL A 87 13.94 9.65 4.68
C VAL A 87 14.42 10.80 3.80
N THR A 88 15.09 10.49 2.70
CA THR A 88 15.80 11.46 1.87
C THR A 88 15.66 11.14 0.38
N LEU A 89 16.04 12.07 -0.49
CA LEU A 89 16.01 11.87 -1.94
C LEU A 89 17.22 11.09 -2.49
N SER A 90 18.22 10.76 -1.66
CA SER A 90 19.41 10.04 -2.09
C SER A 90 19.21 8.52 -2.17
N ASP A 91 18.27 7.98 -1.39
CA ASP A 91 17.85 6.58 -1.51
C ASP A 91 16.69 6.45 -2.50
N PRO A 92 16.75 5.55 -3.50
CA PRO A 92 15.71 5.45 -4.54
C PRO A 92 14.30 5.12 -4.03
N ILE A 93 14.20 4.29 -2.99
CA ILE A 93 12.91 3.88 -2.42
C ILE A 93 12.34 5.06 -1.62
N GLN A 94 13.15 5.68 -0.75
CA GLN A 94 12.75 6.86 0.01
C GLN A 94 12.36 8.02 -0.91
N ALA A 95 13.12 8.26 -1.99
CA ALA A 95 12.81 9.26 -2.98
C ALA A 95 11.46 9.00 -3.66
N SER A 96 11.13 7.74 -3.94
CA SER A 96 9.84 7.34 -4.49
C SER A 96 8.70 7.62 -3.51
N LEU A 97 8.87 7.21 -2.25
CA LEU A 97 7.89 7.47 -1.19
C LEU A 97 7.65 8.97 -0.97
N LEU A 98 8.70 9.79 -0.94
CA LEU A 98 8.60 11.24 -0.82
C LEU A 98 7.82 11.86 -1.99
N LYS A 99 8.11 11.44 -3.23
CA LYS A 99 7.40 11.93 -4.43
C LYS A 99 5.92 11.54 -4.42
N LEU A 100 5.61 10.31 -4.04
CA LEU A 100 4.23 9.81 -3.94
C LEU A 100 3.44 10.58 -2.87
N ALA A 101 4.01 10.74 -1.67
CA ALA A 101 3.39 11.51 -0.59
C ALA A 101 3.12 12.97 -1.03
N ALA A 102 4.09 13.61 -1.69
CA ALA A 102 3.95 14.96 -2.22
C ALA A 102 2.86 15.06 -3.31
N LYS A 103 2.61 13.98 -4.06
CA LYS A 103 1.54 13.91 -5.08
C LYS A 103 0.16 13.58 -4.50
N GLY A 104 0.05 13.36 -3.19
CA GLY A 104 -1.21 12.98 -2.55
C GLY A 104 -1.53 11.48 -2.64
N ILE A 105 -0.52 10.63 -2.90
CA ILE A 105 -0.67 9.18 -3.07
C ILE A 105 -0.12 8.46 -1.84
N SER A 106 -0.96 7.69 -1.16
CA SER A 106 -0.56 6.84 -0.02
C SER A 106 -0.07 5.47 -0.48
N VAL A 107 0.71 4.77 0.36
CA VAL A 107 1.17 3.41 0.10
C VAL A 107 0.74 2.49 1.24
N PHE A 108 0.17 1.35 0.89
CA PHE A 108 -0.28 0.29 1.79
C PHE A 108 0.39 -1.02 1.40
N SER A 109 0.75 -1.86 2.37
CA SER A 109 1.37 -3.17 2.12
C SER A 109 0.68 -4.29 2.89
N PRO A 110 0.20 -5.37 2.25
CA PRO A 110 -0.41 -6.48 2.94
C PRO A 110 0.56 -7.60 3.30
N HIS A 111 1.58 -7.83 2.47
CA HIS A 111 2.62 -8.86 2.60
C HIS A 111 2.12 -10.17 3.24
N THR A 112 2.68 -10.60 4.38
CA THR A 112 2.37 -11.91 4.97
C THR A 112 0.93 -12.07 5.45
N SER A 113 0.19 -10.98 5.68
CA SER A 113 -1.25 -11.10 5.98
C SER A 113 -2.01 -11.73 4.81
N LEU A 114 -1.62 -11.42 3.58
CA LEU A 114 -2.21 -11.97 2.37
C LEU A 114 -1.74 -13.40 2.09
N ASP A 115 -0.54 -13.76 2.54
CA ASP A 115 -0.02 -15.13 2.45
C ASP A 115 -0.71 -16.08 3.42
N ALA A 116 -0.98 -15.60 4.64
CA ALA A 116 -1.58 -16.37 5.73
C ALA A 116 -3.12 -16.43 5.67
N THR A 117 -3.74 -15.58 4.86
CA THR A 117 -5.20 -15.53 4.73
C THR A 117 -5.75 -16.79 4.05
N PRO A 118 -6.86 -17.38 4.55
CA PRO A 118 -7.59 -18.42 3.83
C PRO A 118 -8.05 -17.91 2.46
N ASN A 119 -7.76 -18.65 1.38
CA ASN A 119 -7.92 -18.20 0.00
C ASN A 119 -6.98 -17.03 -0.42
N GLY A 120 -5.90 -16.82 0.32
CA GLY A 120 -4.80 -15.91 -0.01
C GLY A 120 -3.80 -16.52 -1.00
N ILE A 121 -2.68 -15.84 -1.22
CA ILE A 121 -1.73 -16.15 -2.31
C ILE A 121 -1.33 -17.62 -2.36
N ASN A 122 -1.00 -18.22 -1.21
CA ASN A 122 -0.57 -19.62 -1.15
C ASN A 122 -1.66 -20.60 -1.61
N ASN A 123 -2.92 -20.33 -1.26
CA ASN A 123 -4.04 -21.18 -1.69
C ASN A 123 -4.27 -21.09 -3.20
N TRP A 124 -4.14 -19.88 -3.77
CA TRP A 124 -4.24 -19.67 -5.22
C TRP A 124 -3.15 -20.42 -5.98
N GLN A 125 -1.91 -20.42 -5.48
CA GLN A 125 -0.80 -21.15 -6.11
C GLN A 125 -1.07 -22.66 -6.12
N VAL A 126 -1.47 -23.25 -4.99
CA VAL A 126 -1.81 -24.68 -4.91
C VAL A 126 -2.98 -25.04 -5.83
N ALA A 127 -4.00 -24.18 -5.92
CA ALA A 127 -5.14 -24.41 -6.81
C ALA A 127 -4.71 -24.44 -8.29
N LEU A 128 -3.76 -23.60 -8.71
CA LEU A 128 -3.23 -23.60 -10.09
C LEU A 128 -2.43 -24.87 -10.41
N ASP A 129 -1.70 -25.41 -9.44
CA ASP A 129 -0.91 -26.63 -9.62
C ASP A 129 -1.76 -27.91 -9.64
N THR A 130 -3.03 -27.84 -9.21
CA THR A 130 -3.97 -28.98 -9.23
C THR A 130 -4.60 -29.22 -10.62
N PHE A 131 -4.30 -28.37 -11.62
CA PHE A 131 -4.78 -28.49 -13.01
C PHE A 131 -3.68 -28.86 -14.03
N LYS A 132 -2.57 -29.45 -13.58
CA LYS A 132 -1.56 -30.09 -14.42
C LYS A 132 -1.54 -31.59 -14.18
#